data_AF-A0AAD6PFW9-F1
#
_entry.id   AF-A0AAD6PFW9-F1
#
_cell.length_a   1.000
_cell.length_b   1.000
_cell.length_c   1.000
_cell.angle_alpha   90.00
_cell.angle_beta   90.00
_cell.angle_gamma   90.00
#
_symmetry.space_group_name_H-M   'P 1'
#
loop_
_entity.id
_entity.type
_entity.pdbx_description
1 polymer ?
#
loop_
_entity_poly.entity_id
_entity_poly.type
_entity_poly.pdbx_seq_one_letter_code
_entity_poly.pdbx_strand_id
1 'polypeptide(L)'
;MNAMDLRRGISMAVESVVTNLKSRARMISTSEEIAQVGTISANGEREIGELIAKAMEKVGKEGVITIQDGKTLSNELEVVEGMKLDRGYISPYFNTDQKTQKCELDDPLILIHDKKVSKFACCGESTRAGVKETKALADCG
;
A
#
# COMPACT_ATOMS: atom_id res chain seq x y z
N MET A 1 -41.62 -23.71 20.25
CA MET A 1 -40.26 -23.60 19.66
C MET A 1 -39.82 -22.16 19.84
N ASN A 2 -38.84 -21.90 20.70
CA ASN A 2 -38.41 -20.54 21.04
C ASN A 2 -37.33 -20.07 20.04
N ALA A 3 -37.44 -18.84 19.55
CA ALA A 3 -36.51 -18.29 18.56
C ALA A 3 -35.05 -18.21 19.06
N MET A 4 -34.87 -18.05 20.38
CA MET A 4 -33.55 -18.01 21.03
C MET A 4 -32.85 -19.37 21.00
N ASP A 5 -33.58 -20.47 21.20
CA ASP A 5 -33.01 -21.82 21.15
C ASP A 5 -32.58 -22.18 19.72
N LEU A 6 -33.35 -21.75 18.73
CA LEU A 6 -33.01 -21.93 17.31
C LEU A 6 -31.72 -21.19 16.94
N ARG A 7 -31.60 -19.92 17.34
CA ARG A 7 -30.38 -19.12 17.13
C ARG A 7 -29.17 -19.73 17.82
N ARG A 8 -29.34 -20.26 19.04
CA ARG A 8 -28.27 -20.92 19.79
C ARG A 8 -27.81 -22.22 19.09
N GLY A 9 -28.75 -23.03 18.62
CA GLY A 9 -28.45 -24.24 17.84
C GLY A 9 -27.70 -23.93 16.54
N ILE A 10 -28.14 -22.91 15.80
CA ILE A 10 -27.44 -22.45 14.58
C ILE A 10 -26.02 -21.96 14.90
N SER A 11 -25.84 -21.21 15.99
CA SER A 11 -24.53 -20.69 16.37
C SER A 11 -23.55 -21.83 16.71
N MET A 12 -24.02 -22.83 17.47
CA MET A 12 -23.22 -24.02 17.78
C MET A 12 -22.85 -24.84 16.53
N ALA A 13 -23.79 -24.97 15.59
CA ALA A 13 -23.53 -25.63 14.32
C ALA A 13 -22.48 -24.87 13.49
N VAL A 14 -22.60 -23.54 13.37
CA VAL A 14 -21.63 -22.71 12.65
C VAL A 14 -20.24 -22.82 13.28
N GLU A 15 -20.14 -22.79 14.61
CA GLU A 15 -18.85 -22.91 15.31
C GLU A 15 -18.18 -24.27 15.06
N SER A 16 -18.96 -25.36 15.07
CA SER A 16 -18.46 -26.69 14.72
C SER A 16 -17.99 -26.79 13.27
N VAL A 17 -18.71 -26.16 12.33
CA VAL A 17 -18.35 -26.12 10.91
C VAL A 17 -17.08 -25.32 10.68
N VAL A 18 -16.95 -24.14 11.31
CA VAL A 18 -15.75 -23.30 11.22
C VAL A 18 -14.53 -24.05 11.77
N THR A 19 -14.70 -24.78 12.88
CA THR A 19 -13.61 -25.57 13.47
C THR A 19 -13.16 -26.70 12.53
N ASN A 20 -14.11 -27.37 11.87
CA ASN A 20 -13.80 -28.41 10.88
C ASN A 20 -13.15 -27.86 9.60
N LEU A 21 -13.59 -26.69 9.14
CA LEU A 21 -12.97 -26.01 8.00
C LEU A 21 -11.52 -25.63 8.30
N LYS A 22 -11.24 -25.11 9.50
CA LYS A 22 -9.88 -24.77 9.93
C LYS A 22 -8.97 -26.00 10.01
N SER A 23 -9.46 -27.15 10.46
CA SER A 23 -8.64 -28.36 10.53
C SER A 23 -8.34 -28.97 9.15
N ARG A 24 -9.18 -28.70 8.15
CA ARG A 24 -8.97 -29.11 6.75
C ARG A 24 -8.21 -28.09 5.91
N ALA A 25 -8.07 -26.87 6.39
CA ALA A 25 -7.40 -25.80 5.66
C ALA A 25 -5.92 -26.16 5.43
N ARG A 26 -5.46 -26.02 4.18
CA ARG A 26 -4.05 -26.14 3.82
C ARG A 26 -3.49 -24.75 3.55
N MET A 27 -2.34 -24.45 4.14
CA MET A 27 -1.64 -23.21 3.82
C MET A 27 -1.01 -23.33 2.43
N ILE A 28 -1.39 -22.41 1.55
CA ILE A 28 -0.78 -22.28 0.23
C ILE A 28 0.61 -21.66 0.37
N SER A 29 1.58 -22.18 -0.39
CA SER A 29 2.97 -21.73 -0.32
C SER A 29 3.59 -21.48 -1.68
N THR A 30 3.04 -22.05 -2.75
CA THR A 30 3.60 -21.89 -4.10
C THR A 30 2.93 -20.75 -4.85
N SER A 31 3.70 -20.09 -5.73
CA SER A 31 3.17 -19.06 -6.63
C SER A 31 2.09 -19.60 -7.57
N GLU A 32 2.19 -20.89 -7.95
CA GLU A 32 1.18 -21.59 -8.76
C GLU A 32 -0.17 -21.71 -8.05
N GLU A 33 -0.18 -22.04 -6.75
CA GLU A 33 -1.41 -22.09 -5.95
C GLU A 33 -2.05 -20.70 -5.84
N ILE A 34 -1.24 -19.65 -5.69
CA ILE A 34 -1.71 -18.26 -5.65
C ILE A 34 -2.34 -17.87 -6.99
N ALA A 35 -1.67 -18.20 -8.10
CA ALA A 35 -2.19 -17.96 -9.44
C ALA A 35 -3.52 -18.67 -9.68
N GLN A 36 -3.64 -19.94 -9.25
CA GLN A 36 -4.86 -20.73 -9.38
C GLN A 36 -6.03 -20.10 -8.59
N VAL A 37 -5.79 -19.67 -7.35
CA VAL A 37 -6.81 -18.98 -6.54
C VAL A 37 -7.19 -17.64 -7.19
N GLY A 38 -6.21 -16.90 -7.71
CA GLY A 38 -6.44 -15.66 -8.46
C GLY A 38 -7.28 -15.87 -9.71
N THR A 39 -6.99 -16.90 -10.50
CA THR A 39 -7.77 -17.26 -11.70
C THR A 39 -9.20 -17.66 -11.37
N ILE A 40 -9.42 -18.48 -10.33
CA ILE A 40 -10.77 -18.86 -9.91
C ILE A 40 -11.56 -17.63 -9.44
N SER A 41 -10.90 -16.72 -8.73
CA SER A 41 -11.52 -15.48 -8.22
C SER A 41 -11.83 -14.48 -9.34
N ALA A 42 -11.00 -14.46 -10.39
CA ALA A 42 -11.17 -13.64 -11.58
C ALA A 42 -12.06 -14.30 -12.65
N ASN A 43 -13.06 -15.09 -12.25
CA ASN A 43 -14.02 -15.73 -13.16
C ASN A 43 -13.37 -16.63 -14.25
N GLY A 44 -12.24 -17.26 -13.92
CA GLY A 44 -11.51 -18.16 -14.83
C GLY A 44 -10.48 -17.46 -15.71
N GLU A 45 -10.23 -16.17 -15.54
CA GLU A 45 -9.26 -15.42 -16.33
C GLU A 45 -7.82 -15.70 -15.86
N ARG A 46 -7.05 -16.41 -16.70
CA ARG A 46 -5.67 -16.79 -16.36
C ARG A 46 -4.71 -15.62 -16.30
N GLU A 47 -4.88 -14.65 -17.19
CA GLU A 47 -3.98 -13.48 -17.27
C GLU A 47 -3.99 -12.66 -15.97
N ILE A 48 -5.17 -12.47 -15.37
CA ILE A 48 -5.33 -11.77 -14.09
C ILE A 48 -4.69 -12.57 -12.94
N GLY A 49 -4.90 -13.88 -12.88
CA GLY A 49 -4.30 -14.74 -11.86
C GLY A 49 -2.76 -14.73 -11.91
N GLU A 50 -2.19 -14.79 -13.12
CA GLU A 50 -0.74 -14.70 -13.32
C GLU A 50 -0.18 -13.31 -12.96
N LEU A 51 -0.92 -12.23 -13.27
CA LEU A 51 -0.54 -10.87 -12.86
C LEU A 51 -0.51 -10.71 -11.34
N ILE A 52 -1.52 -11.23 -10.63
CA ILE A 52 -1.59 -11.19 -9.17
C ILE A 52 -0.43 -12.01 -8.56
N ALA A 53 -0.14 -13.19 -9.11
CA ALA A 53 0.97 -14.01 -8.63
C ALA A 53 2.33 -13.29 -8.82
N LYS A 54 2.56 -12.66 -9.98
CA LYS A 54 3.75 -11.84 -10.24
C LYS A 54 3.83 -10.62 -9.32
N ALA A 55 2.69 -9.98 -9.00
CA ALA A 55 2.63 -8.88 -8.05
C ALA A 55 3.07 -9.35 -6.65
N MET A 56 2.45 -10.41 -6.14
CA MET A 56 2.74 -11.01 -4.84
C MET A 56 4.19 -11.47 -4.69
N GLU A 57 4.80 -12.00 -5.76
CA GLU A 57 6.21 -12.40 -5.75
C GLU A 57 7.16 -11.20 -5.62
N LYS A 58 6.82 -10.07 -6.24
CA LYS A 58 7.63 -8.84 -6.15
C LYS A 58 7.46 -8.08 -4.84
N VAL A 59 6.24 -7.99 -4.29
CA VAL A 59 5.99 -7.24 -3.04
C VAL A 59 6.18 -8.09 -1.76
N GLY A 60 6.20 -9.43 -1.90
CA GLY A 60 6.25 -10.35 -0.76
C GLY A 60 4.89 -10.56 -0.08
N LYS A 61 4.83 -11.50 0.88
CA LYS A 61 3.57 -11.95 1.53
C LYS A 61 2.83 -10.86 2.32
N GLU A 62 3.54 -9.82 2.74
CA GLU A 62 2.99 -8.70 3.54
C GLU A 62 2.92 -7.39 2.75
N GLY A 63 3.13 -7.44 1.43
CA GLY A 63 3.08 -6.28 0.56
C GLY A 63 1.66 -5.75 0.36
N VAL A 64 1.53 -4.45 0.14
CA VAL A 64 0.25 -3.80 -0.20
C VAL A 64 0.12 -3.74 -1.71
N ILE A 65 -1.00 -4.25 -2.24
CA ILE A 65 -1.34 -4.18 -3.66
C ILE A 65 -2.46 -3.16 -3.82
N THR A 66 -2.22 -2.12 -4.63
CA THR A 66 -3.23 -1.12 -5.00
C THR A 66 -3.60 -1.28 -6.47
N ILE A 67 -4.90 -1.23 -6.78
CA ILE A 67 -5.41 -1.27 -8.14
C ILE A 67 -5.74 0.17 -8.56
N GLN A 68 -5.34 0.54 -9.78
CA GLN A 68 -5.68 1.83 -10.39
C GLN A 68 -6.27 1.60 -11.78
N ASP A 69 -7.21 2.47 -12.18
CA ASP A 69 -7.78 2.44 -13.52
C ASP A 69 -6.71 2.84 -14.55
N GLY A 70 -6.32 1.88 -15.39
CA GLY A 70 -5.40 2.11 -16.50
C GLY A 70 -6.04 2.93 -17.61
N LYS A 71 -5.26 3.79 -18.27
CA LYS A 71 -5.68 4.51 -19.49
C LYS A 71 -5.52 3.67 -20.76
N THR A 72 -4.83 2.54 -20.66
CA THR A 72 -4.48 1.62 -21.75
C THR A 72 -5.40 0.40 -21.72
N LEU A 73 -5.60 -0.28 -22.86
CA LEU A 73 -6.30 -1.57 -22.92
C LEU A 73 -5.51 -2.74 -22.29
N SER A 74 -4.23 -2.55 -22.00
CA SER A 74 -3.34 -3.58 -21.46
C SER A 74 -3.13 -3.41 -19.96
N ASN A 75 -3.08 -4.54 -19.25
CA ASN A 75 -2.78 -4.57 -17.83
C ASN A 75 -1.29 -4.33 -17.60
N GLU A 76 -0.94 -3.35 -16.78
CA GLU A 76 0.43 -2.98 -16.45
C GLU A 76 0.69 -3.25 -14.96
N LEU A 77 1.92 -3.66 -14.63
CA LEU A 77 2.37 -3.92 -13.26
C LEU A 77 3.55 -3.01 -12.93
N GLU A 78 3.29 -2.01 -12.10
CA GLU A 78 4.31 -1.09 -11.59
C GLU A 78 4.62 -1.43 -10.12
N VAL A 79 5.91 -1.52 -9.78
CA VAL A 79 6.38 -1.71 -8.41
C VAL A 79 7.04 -0.42 -7.98
N VAL A 80 6.53 0.17 -6.90
CA VAL A 80 7.11 1.38 -6.31
C VAL A 80 7.85 0.97 -5.04
N GLU A 81 9.18 0.96 -5.11
CA GLU A 81 10.03 0.80 -3.94
C GLU A 81 10.10 2.15 -3.20
N GLY A 82 9.18 2.38 -2.27
CA GLY A 82 9.15 3.62 -1.48
C GLY A 82 7.79 3.92 -0.88
N MET A 83 7.66 5.13 -0.34
CA MET A 83 6.40 5.64 0.18
C MET A 83 5.87 6.72 -0.77
N LYS A 84 4.71 6.46 -1.38
CA LYS A 84 4.00 7.46 -2.16
C LYS A 84 3.04 8.21 -1.23
N LEU A 85 3.29 9.50 -1.04
CA LEU A 85 2.32 10.41 -0.43
C LEU A 85 1.55 11.12 -1.54
N ASP A 86 0.22 11.16 -1.44
CA ASP A 86 -0.62 11.89 -2.40
C ASP A 86 -0.56 13.42 -2.23
N ARG A 87 0.31 13.93 -1.34
CA ARG A 87 0.53 15.36 -1.13
C ARG A 87 1.75 15.85 -1.92
N GLY A 88 1.51 16.87 -2.75
CA GLY A 88 2.55 17.57 -3.50
C GLY A 88 3.22 18.71 -2.73
N TYR A 89 4.13 19.42 -3.39
CA TYR A 89 4.81 20.58 -2.83
C TYR A 89 3.85 21.77 -2.65
N ILE A 90 4.03 22.53 -1.56
CA ILE A 90 3.19 23.70 -1.21
C ILE A 90 3.40 24.85 -2.20
N SER A 91 4.61 24.98 -2.77
CA SER A 91 4.99 26.08 -3.65
C SER A 91 5.69 25.60 -4.92
N PRO A 92 5.36 26.15 -6.10
CA PRO A 92 5.98 25.75 -7.37
C PRO A 92 7.48 26.08 -7.46
N TYR A 93 8.03 26.87 -6.53
CA TYR A 93 9.47 27.16 -6.45
C TYR A 93 10.32 25.94 -6.05
N PHE A 94 9.72 24.86 -5.56
CA PHE A 94 10.45 23.63 -5.25
C PHE A 94 10.77 22.80 -6.51
N ASN A 95 10.21 23.15 -7.67
CA ASN A 95 10.43 22.42 -8.91
C ASN A 95 11.88 22.54 -9.39
N THR A 96 12.57 21.41 -9.50
CA THR A 96 13.95 21.34 -10.00
C THR A 96 13.97 21.13 -11.52
N ASP A 97 12.99 20.40 -12.05
CA ASP A 97 12.84 20.15 -13.48
C ASP A 97 11.64 20.90 -14.08
N GLN A 98 11.94 22.00 -14.78
CA GLN A 98 10.92 22.84 -15.42
C GLN A 98 10.10 22.13 -16.50
N LYS A 99 10.60 21.02 -17.08
CA LYS A 99 9.91 20.28 -18.14
C LYS A 99 8.93 19.25 -17.62
N THR A 100 9.29 18.52 -16.57
CA THR A 100 8.46 17.45 -15.99
C THR A 100 7.60 17.93 -14.82
N GLN A 101 7.84 19.15 -14.33
CA GLN A 101 7.25 19.70 -13.11
C GLN A 101 7.44 18.75 -11.91
N LYS A 102 8.65 18.18 -11.79
CA LYS A 102 9.02 17.25 -10.73
C LYS A 102 10.13 17.83 -9.85
N CYS A 103 10.03 17.52 -8.57
CA CYS A 103 11.09 17.80 -7.61
C CYS A 103 11.90 16.52 -7.43
N GLU A 104 13.10 16.48 -8.00
CA GLU A 104 14.04 15.36 -7.85
C GLU A 104 15.17 15.81 -6.90
N LEU A 105 15.39 15.04 -5.84
CA LEU A 105 16.37 15.33 -4.78
C LEU A 105 17.15 14.06 -4.48
N ASP A 106 18.48 14.14 -4.53
CA ASP A 106 19.38 13.08 -4.07
C ASP A 106 19.65 13.22 -2.56
N ASP A 107 19.57 12.12 -1.82
CA ASP A 107 19.76 12.02 -0.36
C ASP A 107 19.08 13.13 0.50
N PRO A 108 17.75 13.33 0.37
CA PRO A 108 17.05 14.37 1.11
C PRO A 108 16.87 14.04 2.59
N LEU A 109 16.97 15.07 3.44
CA LEU A 109 16.56 14.98 4.84
C LEU A 109 15.05 15.21 4.96
N ILE A 110 14.34 14.25 5.57
CA ILE A 110 12.88 14.34 5.78
C ILE A 110 12.59 14.93 7.16
N LEU A 111 11.93 16.09 7.20
CA LEU A 111 11.44 16.69 8.44
C LEU A 111 9.98 16.26 8.67
N ILE A 112 9.70 15.62 9.81
CA ILE A 112 8.35 15.23 10.22
C ILE A 112 7.94 16.10 11.41
N HIS A 113 6.84 16.83 11.28
CA HIS A 113 6.34 17.70 12.35
C HIS A 113 4.80 17.66 12.42
N ASP A 114 4.27 17.42 13.62
CA ASP A 114 2.83 17.17 13.85
C ASP A 114 1.96 18.45 13.77
N LYS A 115 2.57 19.63 13.94
CA LYS A 115 1.85 20.92 13.99
C LYS A 115 2.16 21.81 12.78
N LYS A 116 1.31 22.81 12.50
CA LYS A 116 1.58 23.79 11.46
C LYS A 116 2.84 24.63 11.76
N VAL A 117 3.84 24.55 10.89
CA VAL A 117 5.04 25.40 10.96
C VAL A 117 4.64 26.84 10.63
N SER A 118 4.54 27.68 11.66
CA SER A 118 4.00 29.05 11.53
C SER A 118 5.08 30.14 11.69
N LYS A 119 6.22 29.82 12.30
CA LYS A 119 7.33 30.76 12.54
C LYS A 119 8.65 30.14 12.12
N PHE A 120 9.43 30.89 11.35
CA PHE A 120 10.78 30.50 10.93
C PHE A 120 11.73 30.27 12.12
N ALA A 121 11.46 30.91 13.27
CA ALA A 121 12.23 30.72 14.51
C ALA A 121 12.20 29.28 15.05
N CYS A 122 11.11 28.54 14.86
CA CYS A 122 11.02 27.12 15.25
C CYS A 122 11.94 26.24 14.39
N CYS A 123 12.20 26.66 13.15
CA CYS A 123 13.07 25.95 12.23
C CYS A 123 14.57 26.24 12.49
N GLY A 124 14.90 27.32 13.22
CA GLY A 124 16.28 27.75 13.46
C GLY A 124 17.11 26.77 14.31
N GLU A 125 16.49 26.09 15.28
CA GLU A 125 17.19 25.08 16.10
C GLU A 125 17.34 23.74 15.35
N SER A 126 16.32 23.32 14.59
CA SER A 126 16.36 22.10 13.77
C SER A 126 17.28 22.22 12.56
N THR A 127 17.35 23.40 11.93
CA THR A 127 18.31 23.65 10.84
C THR A 127 19.73 23.69 11.37
N ARG A 128 19.99 24.20 12.59
CA ARG A 128 21.35 24.27 13.18
C ARG A 128 22.02 22.90 13.37
N ALA A 129 21.24 21.85 13.64
CA ALA A 129 21.73 20.48 13.71
C ALA A 129 22.01 19.84 12.32
N GLY A 130 21.54 20.46 11.24
CA GLY A 130 21.64 19.97 9.86
C GLY A 130 22.24 20.96 8.85
N VAL A 131 22.94 22.02 9.30
CA VAL A 131 23.58 23.03 8.40
C VAL A 131 24.83 22.46 7.73
N LYS A 132 24.66 21.44 6.89
CA LYS A 132 25.59 21.25 5.78
C LYS A 132 24.95 21.29 4.41
N GLU A 133 23.65 21.10 4.23
CA GLU A 133 23.06 21.29 2.92
C GLU A 133 21.61 21.76 3.00
N THR A 134 21.43 23.04 2.70
CA THR A 134 20.17 23.59 2.20
C THR A 134 19.75 22.79 0.98
N LYS A 135 18.77 21.89 1.11
CA LYS A 135 17.89 21.51 0.00
C LYS A 135 16.60 20.87 0.49
N ALA A 136 15.51 21.50 0.03
CA ALA A 136 14.12 21.07 0.00
C ALA A 136 13.56 20.35 1.24
N LEU A 137 12.94 21.14 2.12
CA LEU A 137 11.96 20.67 3.08
C LEU A 137 10.75 20.12 2.30
N ALA A 138 10.58 18.80 2.26
CA ALA A 138 9.30 18.18 1.91
C ALA A 138 8.48 18.08 3.20
N ASP A 139 7.68 19.11 3.48
CA ASP A 139 6.73 19.12 4.60
C ASP A 139 5.61 18.10 4.32
N CYS A 140 5.70 16.92 4.93
CA CYS A 140 4.56 16.01 5.08
C CYS A 140 3.83 16.41 6.36
N GLY A 141 2.96 17.42 6.26
CA GLY A 141 2.00 17.74 7.32
C GLY A 141 0.75 16.89 7.24
#